data_AF-A0AAV5VX58-F1
#
_entry.id   AF-A0AAV5VX58-F1
#
_cell.length_a   1.000
_cell.length_b   1.000
_cell.length_c   1.000
_cell.angle_alpha   90.00
_cell.angle_beta   90.00
_cell.angle_gamma   90.00
#
_symmetry.space_group_name_H-M   'P 1'
#
loop_
_entity.id
_entity.type
_entity.pdbx_description
1 polymer ?
#
loop_
_entity_poly.entity_id
_entity_poly.type
_entity_poly.pdbx_seq_one_letter_code
_entity_poly.pdbx_strand_id
1 'polypeptide(L)'
;RFGTICTFQMICDIVKIGLTTAYSVIPDVHAPATDSRFSITTCEIFYFSSCLMHVLFAIHRLIFIVFPKKKLTWESYTWLAMAICVALAVLKAFLTQMMHKDLYLMYDRVIMCWLFTKTSKTELYKNIKMGLSYAEVIIVFALDSISFGKLLHLKSRISSAIWDANTRAEAKLVVQSLLQNIPTLTLVFFYFHVLPTQTDAFHMFLCSLTWNISSGMDGLIIIVLHTRSYIFKKRKVVNGTTTV
;
A
#
# COMPACT_ATOMS: atom_id res chain seq x y z
N ARG A 1 -6.56 16.49 -1.68
CA ARG A 1 -5.44 16.68 -0.73
C ARG A 1 -4.63 15.38 -0.65
N PHE A 2 -3.46 15.32 -1.30
CA PHE A 2 -2.65 14.08 -1.36
C PHE A 2 -2.26 13.54 0.02
N GLY A 3 -1.85 14.42 0.93
CA GLY A 3 -1.44 14.04 2.29
C GLY A 3 -2.53 13.32 3.10
N THR A 4 -3.82 13.56 2.82
CA THR A 4 -4.93 12.85 3.46
C THR A 4 -4.94 11.38 3.06
N ILE A 5 -4.71 11.08 1.78
CA ILE A 5 -4.65 9.70 1.27
C ILE A 5 -3.44 8.98 1.87
N CYS A 6 -2.27 9.65 1.93
CA CYS A 6 -1.07 9.10 2.58
C CYS A 6 -1.27 8.82 4.05
N THR A 7 -1.86 9.77 4.78
CA THR A 7 -2.12 9.60 6.20
C THR A 7 -3.04 8.41 6.43
N PHE A 8 -4.10 8.28 5.63
CA PHE A 8 -5.02 7.16 5.73
C PHE A 8 -4.34 5.82 5.42
N GLN A 9 -3.56 5.74 4.35
CA GLN A 9 -2.77 4.55 4.05
C GLN A 9 -1.84 4.17 5.21
N MET A 10 -1.08 5.14 5.73
CA MET A 10 -0.19 4.89 6.87
C MET A 10 -0.94 4.41 8.11
N ILE A 11 -2.13 4.95 8.38
CA ILE A 11 -2.99 4.45 9.46
C ILE A 11 -3.38 2.99 9.19
N CYS A 12 -3.81 2.65 7.97
CA CYS A 12 -4.14 1.27 7.61
C CYS A 12 -2.94 0.33 7.80
N ASP A 13 -1.75 0.72 7.34
CA ASP A 13 -0.53 -0.08 7.49
C ASP A 13 -0.14 -0.26 8.97
N ILE A 14 -0.16 0.81 9.76
CA ILE A 14 0.14 0.77 11.20
C ILE A 14 -0.85 -0.14 11.93
N VAL A 15 -2.15 0.02 11.68
CA VAL A 15 -3.18 -0.80 12.34
C VAL A 15 -3.05 -2.25 11.91
N LYS A 16 -2.80 -2.53 10.63
CA LYS A 16 -2.58 -3.89 10.13
C LYS A 16 -1.36 -4.53 10.77
N ILE A 17 -0.22 -3.84 10.82
CA ILE A 17 1.01 -4.34 11.46
C ILE A 17 0.75 -4.55 12.95
N GLY A 18 0.17 -3.57 13.64
CA GLY A 18 -0.14 -3.65 15.05
C GLY A 18 -1.05 -4.85 15.38
N LEU A 19 -2.11 -5.07 14.60
CA LEU A 19 -3.00 -6.22 14.77
C LEU A 19 -2.25 -7.54 14.51
N THR A 20 -1.61 -7.69 13.36
CA THR A 20 -0.91 -8.94 13.02
C THR A 20 0.22 -9.27 14.00
N THR A 21 0.97 -8.28 14.46
CA THR A 21 1.99 -8.44 15.52
C THR A 21 1.35 -8.78 16.86
N ALA A 22 0.27 -8.13 17.26
CA ALA A 22 -0.42 -8.49 18.50
C ALA A 22 -0.85 -9.97 18.50
N TYR A 23 -1.39 -10.45 17.37
CA TYR A 23 -1.72 -11.87 17.19
C TYR A 23 -0.52 -12.80 17.37
N SER A 24 0.65 -12.41 16.86
CA SER A 24 1.89 -13.19 16.99
C SER A 24 2.48 -13.19 18.40
N VAL A 25 2.25 -12.15 19.20
CA VAL A 25 2.91 -11.96 20.50
C VAL A 25 2.03 -12.35 21.69
N ILE A 26 0.70 -12.34 21.53
CA ILE A 26 -0.23 -12.78 22.58
C ILE A 26 0.01 -14.27 22.90
N PRO A 27 0.23 -14.65 24.17
CA PRO A 27 0.37 -16.04 24.58
C PRO A 27 -0.86 -16.88 24.24
N ASP A 28 -0.66 -18.17 23.94
CA ASP A 28 -1.71 -19.07 23.46
C ASP A 28 -2.92 -19.17 24.41
N VAL A 29 -2.69 -19.06 25.72
CA VAL A 29 -3.75 -19.07 26.76
C VAL A 29 -4.69 -17.86 26.70
N HIS A 30 -4.25 -16.76 26.11
CA HIS A 30 -5.02 -15.51 25.96
C HIS A 30 -5.33 -15.20 24.50
N ALA A 31 -4.83 -16.02 23.58
CA ALA A 31 -5.03 -15.86 22.17
C ALA A 31 -6.50 -16.05 21.82
N PRO A 32 -7.06 -15.20 20.95
CA PRO A 32 -8.30 -15.52 20.28
C PRO A 32 -8.15 -16.85 19.56
N ALA A 33 -9.22 -17.65 19.55
CA ALA A 33 -9.23 -18.93 18.88
C ALA A 33 -8.75 -18.80 17.42
N THR A 34 -8.06 -19.81 16.90
CA THR A 34 -7.45 -19.79 15.56
C THR A 34 -8.48 -19.63 14.44
N ASP A 35 -9.75 -19.93 14.73
CA ASP A 35 -10.91 -19.76 13.88
C ASP A 35 -11.65 -18.42 14.08
N SER A 36 -11.08 -17.46 14.83
CA SER A 36 -11.67 -16.14 15.10
C SER A 36 -11.78 -15.27 13.84
N ARG A 37 -12.82 -15.52 13.06
CA ARG A 37 -13.09 -14.89 11.75
C ARG A 37 -13.07 -13.37 11.80
N PHE A 38 -13.55 -12.78 12.89
CA PHE A 38 -13.69 -11.33 13.02
C PHE A 38 -12.35 -10.59 12.94
N SER A 39 -11.37 -11.06 13.69
CA SER A 39 -10.09 -10.37 13.80
C SER A 39 -9.21 -10.56 12.57
N ILE A 40 -9.33 -11.73 11.96
CA ILE A 40 -8.74 -12.07 10.67
C ILE A 40 -9.27 -11.12 9.59
N THR A 41 -10.60 -11.03 9.46
CA THR A 41 -11.24 -10.18 8.45
C THR A 41 -10.87 -8.72 8.67
N THR A 42 -10.74 -8.29 9.94
CA THR A 42 -10.28 -6.93 10.26
C THR A 42 -8.88 -6.66 9.72
N CYS A 43 -7.92 -7.58 9.88
CA CYS A 43 -6.57 -7.42 9.32
C CYS A 43 -6.60 -7.33 7.79
N GLU A 44 -7.42 -8.16 7.14
CA GLU A 44 -7.60 -8.13 5.70
C GLU A 44 -8.22 -6.82 5.19
N ILE A 45 -9.20 -6.25 5.90
CA ILE A 45 -9.80 -4.96 5.56
C ILE A 45 -8.76 -3.86 5.52
N PHE A 46 -7.90 -3.77 6.55
CA PHE A 46 -6.86 -2.74 6.61
C PHE A 46 -5.81 -2.95 5.52
N TYR A 47 -5.41 -4.21 5.27
CA TYR A 47 -4.51 -4.53 4.17
C TYR A 47 -5.09 -4.12 2.81
N PHE A 48 -6.30 -4.55 2.47
CA PHE A 48 -6.92 -4.19 1.19
C PHE A 48 -7.22 -2.70 1.06
N SER A 49 -7.54 -2.04 2.16
CA SER A 49 -7.70 -0.58 2.19
C SER A 49 -6.39 0.10 1.82
N SER A 50 -5.26 -0.34 2.38
CA SER A 50 -3.93 0.13 2.03
C SER A 50 -3.62 -0.10 0.54
N CYS A 51 -3.82 -1.31 0.03
CA CYS A 51 -3.60 -1.61 -1.40
C CYS A 51 -4.44 -0.73 -2.34
N LEU A 52 -5.72 -0.51 -2.03
CA LEU A 52 -6.59 0.35 -2.85
C LEU A 52 -6.20 1.83 -2.77
N MET A 53 -5.52 2.28 -1.71
CA MET A 53 -4.95 3.62 -1.67
C MET A 53 -3.82 3.80 -2.71
N HIS A 54 -3.08 2.74 -3.09
CA HIS A 54 -2.07 2.83 -4.14
C HIS A 54 -2.71 3.16 -5.49
N VAL A 55 -3.83 2.48 -5.81
CA VAL A 55 -4.64 2.79 -7.00
C VAL A 55 -5.15 4.22 -6.93
N LEU A 56 -5.66 4.64 -5.77
CA LEU A 56 -6.17 6.00 -5.59
C LEU A 56 -5.07 7.07 -5.72
N PHE A 57 -3.84 6.79 -5.28
CA PHE A 57 -2.70 7.67 -5.53
C PHE A 57 -2.42 7.82 -7.01
N ALA A 58 -2.44 6.72 -7.77
CA ALA A 58 -2.21 6.75 -9.20
C ALA A 58 -3.29 7.56 -9.95
N ILE A 59 -4.55 7.38 -9.58
CA ILE A 59 -5.66 8.20 -10.08
C ILE A 59 -5.48 9.68 -9.70
N HIS A 60 -5.15 9.95 -8.44
CA HIS A 60 -4.95 11.32 -7.97
C HIS A 60 -3.83 12.02 -8.76
N ARG A 61 -2.69 11.35 -8.98
CA ARG A 61 -1.58 11.88 -9.79
C ARG A 61 -1.99 12.09 -11.24
N LEU A 62 -2.67 11.12 -11.85
CA LEU A 62 -3.17 11.24 -13.21
C LEU A 62 -4.02 12.51 -13.35
N ILE A 63 -4.96 12.74 -12.44
CA ILE A 63 -5.82 13.92 -12.49
C ILE A 63 -5.02 15.20 -12.34
N PHE A 64 -4.05 15.24 -11.43
CA PHE A 64 -3.27 16.45 -11.18
C PHE A 64 -2.33 16.80 -12.32
N ILE A 65 -1.71 15.80 -12.95
CA ILE A 65 -0.72 15.99 -14.02
C ILE A 65 -1.39 16.11 -15.40
N VAL A 66 -2.36 15.24 -15.70
CA VAL A 66 -3.00 15.16 -17.02
C VAL A 66 -4.20 16.09 -17.14
N PHE A 67 -4.95 16.28 -16.06
CA PHE A 67 -6.22 17.04 -16.05
C PHE A 67 -6.22 18.21 -15.04
N PRO A 68 -5.30 19.18 -15.14
CA PRO A 68 -5.13 20.23 -14.12
C PRO A 68 -6.41 21.06 -13.88
N LYS A 69 -7.26 21.23 -14.91
CA LYS A 69 -8.56 21.93 -14.79
C LYS A 69 -9.57 21.22 -13.88
N LYS A 70 -9.39 19.93 -13.60
CA LYS A 70 -10.27 19.10 -12.76
C LYS A 70 -9.75 18.93 -11.33
N LYS A 71 -8.61 19.55 -10.98
CA LYS A 71 -7.98 19.45 -9.67
C LYS A 71 -8.93 19.78 -8.51
N LEU A 72 -9.59 20.94 -8.56
CA LEU A 72 -10.46 21.41 -7.48
C LEU A 72 -11.66 20.47 -7.29
N THR A 73 -12.27 20.02 -8.39
CA THR A 73 -13.35 19.04 -8.39
C THR A 73 -12.90 17.71 -7.78
N TRP A 74 -11.71 17.22 -8.14
CA TRP A 74 -11.18 16.00 -7.55
C TRP A 74 -10.89 16.12 -6.06
N GLU A 75 -10.39 17.27 -5.62
CA GLU A 75 -10.15 17.52 -4.20
C GLU A 75 -11.44 17.43 -3.37
N SER A 76 -12.58 17.89 -3.90
CA SER A 76 -13.88 17.72 -3.22
C SER A 76 -14.40 16.27 -3.23
N TYR A 77 -14.01 15.45 -4.20
CA TYR A 77 -14.42 14.03 -4.29
C TYR A 77 -13.46 13.05 -3.63
N THR A 78 -12.28 13.50 -3.17
CA THR A 78 -11.24 12.61 -2.65
C THR A 78 -11.74 11.74 -1.49
N TRP A 79 -12.51 12.31 -0.55
CA TRP A 79 -13.04 11.57 0.59
C TRP A 79 -14.05 10.49 0.17
N LEU A 80 -14.88 10.78 -0.84
CA LEU A 80 -15.84 9.83 -1.36
C LEU A 80 -15.12 8.68 -2.07
N ALA A 81 -14.08 8.99 -2.85
CA ALA A 81 -13.25 7.97 -3.48
C ALA A 81 -12.56 7.07 -2.44
N MET A 82 -12.05 7.65 -1.34
CA MET A 82 -11.50 6.86 -0.22
C MET A 82 -12.56 5.97 0.42
N ALA A 83 -13.77 6.48 0.66
CA ALA A 83 -14.87 5.70 1.21
C ALA A 83 -15.25 4.51 0.31
N ILE A 84 -15.28 4.73 -1.02
CA ILE A 84 -15.50 3.66 -2.00
C ILE A 84 -14.37 2.62 -1.95
N CYS A 85 -13.11 3.05 -1.87
CA CYS A 85 -11.98 2.13 -1.71
C CYS A 85 -12.12 1.28 -0.43
N VAL A 86 -12.51 1.87 0.70
CA VAL A 86 -12.74 1.12 1.94
C VAL A 86 -13.91 0.14 1.79
N ALA A 87 -15.02 0.56 1.17
CA ALA A 87 -16.15 -0.33 0.92
C ALA A 87 -15.75 -1.53 0.03
N LEU A 88 -14.95 -1.29 -1.01
CA LEU A 88 -14.39 -2.35 -1.86
C LEU A 88 -13.39 -3.24 -1.10
N ALA A 89 -12.57 -2.68 -0.20
CA ALA A 89 -11.67 -3.43 0.65
C ALA A 89 -12.43 -4.37 1.59
N VAL A 90 -13.53 -3.89 2.18
CA VAL A 90 -14.44 -4.70 2.99
C VAL A 90 -15.02 -5.84 2.16
N LEU A 91 -15.58 -5.54 0.98
CA LEU A 91 -16.11 -6.56 0.08
C LEU A 91 -15.04 -7.61 -0.29
N LYS A 92 -13.81 -7.18 -0.60
CA LYS A 92 -12.68 -8.08 -0.91
C LYS A 92 -12.27 -8.94 0.28
N ALA A 93 -12.27 -8.40 1.50
CA ALA A 93 -11.97 -9.16 2.70
C ALA A 93 -13.01 -10.26 2.94
N PHE A 94 -14.31 -9.93 2.78
CA PHE A 94 -15.41 -10.88 2.94
C PHE A 94 -15.56 -11.88 1.79
N LEU A 95 -14.90 -11.66 0.65
CA LEU A 95 -14.94 -12.58 -0.49
C LEU A 95 -14.55 -14.02 -0.10
N THR A 96 -13.64 -14.18 0.87
CA THR A 96 -13.28 -15.47 1.50
C THR A 96 -14.50 -16.26 1.96
N GLN A 97 -15.24 -15.64 2.87
CA GLN A 97 -16.37 -16.23 3.59
C GLN A 97 -17.60 -16.35 2.68
N MET A 98 -17.74 -15.46 1.69
CA MET A 98 -18.77 -15.56 0.66
C MET A 98 -18.57 -16.76 -0.26
N MET A 99 -17.32 -17.12 -0.58
CA MET A 99 -17.02 -18.27 -1.44
C MET A 99 -17.16 -19.61 -0.73
N HIS A 100 -16.75 -19.70 0.54
CA HIS A 100 -16.90 -20.90 1.35
C HIS A 100 -16.86 -20.54 2.84
N LYS A 101 -17.79 -21.09 3.64
CA LYS A 101 -17.91 -20.73 5.06
C LYS A 101 -16.65 -20.99 5.87
N ASP A 102 -15.89 -22.02 5.52
CA ASP A 102 -14.66 -22.41 6.23
C ASP A 102 -13.39 -21.93 5.53
N LEU A 103 -13.52 -21.11 4.48
CA LEU A 103 -12.38 -20.49 3.83
C LEU A 103 -12.13 -19.12 4.47
N TYR A 104 -11.06 -19.01 5.23
CA TYR A 104 -10.61 -17.78 5.85
C TYR A 104 -9.09 -17.82 6.03
N LEU A 105 -8.50 -16.66 6.27
CA LEU A 105 -7.09 -16.56 6.63
C LEU A 105 -6.95 -16.90 8.12
N MET A 106 -6.06 -17.80 8.52
CA MET A 106 -5.82 -18.16 9.91
C MET A 106 -4.37 -17.88 10.28
N TYR A 107 -4.11 -17.64 11.56
CA TYR A 107 -2.75 -17.56 12.08
C TYR A 107 -2.37 -18.88 12.75
N ASP A 108 -1.42 -19.59 12.14
CA ASP A 108 -0.83 -20.78 12.73
C ASP A 108 0.31 -20.38 13.67
N ARG A 109 0.13 -20.66 14.96
CA ARG A 109 1.07 -20.29 16.04
C ARG A 109 2.28 -21.21 16.11
N VAL A 110 2.18 -22.46 15.65
CA VAL A 110 3.30 -23.41 15.72
C VAL A 110 4.40 -22.97 14.75
N ILE A 111 4.01 -22.56 13.55
CA ILE A 111 4.92 -22.09 12.50
C ILE A 111 4.93 -20.56 12.37
N MET A 112 4.22 -19.85 13.24
CA MET A 112 4.12 -18.39 13.30
C MET A 112 3.69 -17.73 11.97
N CYS A 113 2.78 -18.37 11.22
CA CYS A 113 2.49 -18.04 9.82
C CYS A 113 1.00 -17.74 9.59
N TRP A 114 0.70 -16.71 8.79
CA TRP A 114 -0.65 -16.47 8.26
C TRP A 114 -0.88 -17.36 7.03
N LEU A 115 -1.92 -18.19 7.06
CA LEU A 115 -2.25 -19.18 6.04
C LEU A 115 -3.73 -19.17 5.70
N PHE A 116 -4.10 -19.54 4.48
CA PHE A 116 -5.50 -19.84 4.19
C PHE A 116 -5.85 -21.25 4.69
N THR A 117 -7.04 -21.40 5.25
CA THR A 117 -7.59 -22.73 5.55
C THR A 117 -7.69 -23.57 4.28
N LYS A 118 -7.48 -24.89 4.43
CA LYS A 118 -7.55 -25.85 3.33
C LYS A 118 -9.00 -26.29 3.11
N THR A 119 -9.54 -25.96 1.95
CA THR A 119 -10.89 -26.30 1.49
C THR A 119 -10.84 -26.65 0.00
N SER A 120 -11.92 -27.24 -0.54
CA SER A 120 -12.04 -27.52 -1.98
C SER A 120 -12.00 -26.25 -2.86
N LYS A 121 -12.20 -25.06 -2.27
CA LYS A 121 -12.23 -23.77 -2.97
C LYS A 121 -10.98 -22.91 -2.74
N THR A 122 -10.02 -23.37 -1.92
CA THR A 122 -8.86 -22.57 -1.53
C THR A 122 -8.02 -22.14 -2.73
N GLU A 123 -7.74 -23.03 -3.68
CA GLU A 123 -6.92 -22.71 -4.86
C GLU A 123 -7.63 -21.73 -5.82
N LEU A 124 -8.94 -21.93 -6.05
CA LEU A 124 -9.73 -20.99 -6.85
C LEU A 124 -9.67 -19.58 -6.26
N TYR A 125 -9.85 -19.47 -4.95
CA TYR A 125 -9.80 -18.20 -4.25
C TYR A 125 -8.40 -17.56 -4.27
N LYS A 126 -7.32 -18.35 -4.07
CA LYS A 126 -5.94 -17.84 -4.20
C LYS A 126 -5.72 -17.25 -5.58
N ASN A 127 -6.16 -17.93 -6.64
CA ASN A 127 -6.06 -17.46 -8.02
C ASN A 127 -6.84 -16.16 -8.24
N ILE A 128 -8.06 -16.05 -7.70
CA ILE A 128 -8.85 -14.81 -7.77
C ILE A 128 -8.12 -13.67 -7.06
N LYS A 129 -7.64 -13.88 -5.84
CA LYS A 129 -6.91 -12.86 -5.07
C LYS A 129 -5.63 -12.42 -5.74
N MET A 130 -4.87 -13.38 -6.25
CA MET A 130 -3.64 -13.13 -6.99
C MET A 130 -3.94 -12.32 -8.25
N GLY A 131 -4.96 -12.71 -9.03
CA GLY A 131 -5.41 -11.98 -10.21
C GLY A 131 -5.85 -10.55 -9.91
N LEU A 132 -6.63 -10.35 -8.84
CA LEU A 132 -7.02 -9.01 -8.39
C LEU A 132 -5.81 -8.16 -7.96
N SER A 133 -4.83 -8.75 -7.27
CA SER A 133 -3.62 -8.04 -6.83
C SER A 133 -2.75 -7.64 -8.02
N TYR A 134 -2.56 -8.54 -9.00
CA TYR A 134 -1.85 -8.20 -10.24
C TYR A 134 -2.59 -7.14 -11.05
N ALA A 135 -3.92 -7.22 -11.15
CA ALA A 135 -4.71 -6.21 -11.84
C ALA A 135 -4.52 -4.82 -11.20
N GLU A 136 -4.50 -4.72 -9.87
CA GLU A 136 -4.21 -3.46 -9.17
C GLU A 136 -2.83 -2.91 -9.52
N VAL A 137 -1.79 -3.75 -9.47
CA VAL A 137 -0.42 -3.33 -9.82
C VAL A 137 -0.32 -2.88 -11.27
N ILE A 138 -0.95 -3.61 -12.21
CA ILE A 138 -0.99 -3.25 -13.63
C ILE A 138 -1.68 -1.90 -13.84
N ILE A 139 -2.82 -1.67 -13.17
CA ILE A 139 -3.55 -0.41 -13.23
C ILE A 139 -2.65 0.73 -12.70
N VAL A 140 -2.02 0.57 -11.55
CA VAL A 140 -1.12 1.59 -10.99
C VAL A 140 0.01 1.89 -11.97
N PHE A 141 0.67 0.86 -12.51
CA PHE A 141 1.76 1.02 -13.46
C PHE A 141 1.33 1.74 -14.75
N ALA A 142 0.16 1.40 -15.29
CA ALA A 142 -0.39 2.05 -16.47
C ALA A 142 -0.68 3.54 -16.21
N LEU A 143 -1.36 3.86 -15.10
CA LEU A 143 -1.70 5.22 -14.72
C LEU A 143 -0.46 6.08 -14.43
N ASP A 144 0.54 5.51 -13.77
CA ASP A 144 1.80 6.20 -13.51
C ASP A 144 2.63 6.39 -14.76
N SER A 145 2.64 5.42 -15.68
CA SER A 145 3.31 5.54 -16.98
C SER A 145 2.72 6.68 -17.81
N ILE A 146 1.39 6.81 -17.83
CA ILE A 146 0.70 7.93 -18.50
C ILE A 146 1.07 9.26 -17.85
N SER A 147 1.01 9.32 -16.51
CA SER A 147 1.34 10.51 -15.74
C SER A 147 2.79 10.95 -15.97
N PHE A 148 3.72 10.01 -15.94
CA PHE A 148 5.14 10.25 -16.17
C PHE A 148 5.42 10.68 -17.62
N GLY A 149 4.82 10.02 -18.61
CA GLY A 149 4.93 10.41 -20.01
C GLY A 149 4.45 11.84 -20.25
N LYS A 150 3.33 12.23 -19.62
CA LYS A 150 2.85 13.61 -19.68
C LYS A 150 3.82 14.59 -19.02
N LEU A 151 4.39 14.22 -17.87
CA LEU A 151 5.37 15.03 -17.16
C LEU A 151 6.63 15.27 -18.01
N LEU A 152 7.14 14.23 -18.69
CA LEU A 152 8.28 14.35 -19.61
C LEU A 152 7.98 15.27 -20.80
N HIS A 153 6.79 15.16 -21.37
CA HIS A 153 6.38 16.04 -22.47
C HIS A 153 6.29 17.51 -22.03
N LEU A 154 5.75 17.76 -20.83
CA LEU A 154 5.70 19.12 -20.28
C LEU A 154 7.11 19.67 -19.99
N LYS A 155 8.04 18.83 -19.51
CA LYS A 155 9.46 19.18 -19.33
C LYS A 155 10.10 19.70 -20.62
N SER A 156 9.79 19.06 -21.75
CA SER A 156 10.37 19.48 -23.04
C SER A 156 9.82 20.81 -23.57
N ARG A 157 8.71 21.33 -23.03
CA ARG A 157 8.03 22.52 -23.56
C ARG A 157 8.15 23.77 -22.68
N ILE A 158 8.48 23.63 -21.40
CA ILE A 158 8.46 24.75 -20.44
C ILE A 158 9.90 25.16 -20.11
N SER A 159 10.16 26.47 -20.03
CA SER A 159 11.44 27.04 -19.57
C SER A 159 11.84 26.48 -18.19
N SER A 160 13.11 26.10 -18.05
CA SER A 160 13.66 25.35 -16.90
C SER A 160 13.38 26.00 -15.54
N ALA A 161 13.37 27.34 -15.47
CA ALA A 161 13.22 28.06 -14.20
C ALA A 161 11.83 27.95 -13.55
N ILE A 162 10.75 27.87 -14.33
CA ILE A 162 9.37 27.72 -13.81
C ILE A 162 9.07 26.23 -13.57
N TRP A 163 9.69 25.36 -14.37
CA TRP A 163 9.56 23.92 -14.29
C TRP A 163 10.12 23.34 -12.98
N ASP A 164 11.29 23.81 -12.52
CA ASP A 164 12.02 23.20 -11.40
C ASP A 164 11.29 23.27 -10.04
N ALA A 165 10.46 24.30 -9.80
CA ALA A 165 9.79 24.49 -8.49
C ALA A 165 8.59 23.57 -8.25
N ASN A 166 7.73 23.35 -9.25
CA ASN A 166 6.53 22.50 -9.11
C ASN A 166 6.79 21.03 -9.49
N THR A 167 7.70 20.76 -10.43
CA THR A 167 7.90 19.40 -10.95
C THR A 167 8.60 18.49 -9.96
N ARG A 168 9.43 19.04 -9.07
CA ARG A 168 10.18 18.23 -8.10
C ARG A 168 9.25 17.50 -7.12
N ALA A 169 8.12 18.10 -6.76
CA ALA A 169 7.11 17.46 -5.94
C ALA A 169 6.39 16.35 -6.71
N GLU A 170 5.92 16.63 -7.92
CA GLU A 170 5.19 15.66 -8.75
C GLU A 170 6.07 14.47 -9.17
N ALA A 171 7.34 14.70 -9.51
CA ALA A 171 8.29 13.63 -9.83
C ALA A 171 8.56 12.73 -8.61
N LYS A 172 8.67 13.30 -7.41
CA LYS A 172 8.79 12.52 -6.17
C LYS A 172 7.57 11.63 -5.94
N LEU A 173 6.37 12.13 -6.23
CA LEU A 173 5.12 11.38 -6.10
C LEU A 173 5.05 10.18 -7.06
N VAL A 174 5.56 10.33 -8.28
CA VAL A 174 5.67 9.21 -9.23
C VAL A 174 6.69 8.19 -8.74
N VAL A 175 7.87 8.64 -8.31
CA VAL A 175 8.91 7.76 -7.76
C VAL A 175 8.41 7.03 -6.52
N GLN A 176 7.66 7.68 -5.64
CA GLN A 176 7.02 7.06 -4.48
C GLN A 176 6.17 5.86 -4.90
N SER A 177 5.28 6.06 -5.87
CA SER A 177 4.40 4.98 -6.34
C SER A 177 5.14 3.78 -6.92
N LEU A 178 6.13 4.06 -7.77
CA LEU A 178 6.94 3.02 -8.39
C LEU A 178 7.71 2.22 -7.34
N LEU A 179 8.24 2.90 -6.31
CA LEU A 179 8.92 2.24 -5.21
C LEU A 179 7.96 1.42 -4.34
N GLN A 180 6.75 1.90 -4.07
CA GLN A 180 5.74 1.17 -3.29
C GLN A 180 5.17 -0.08 -4.01
N ASN A 181 5.21 -0.09 -5.34
CA ASN A 181 4.86 -1.28 -6.12
C ASN A 181 5.86 -2.43 -5.94
N ILE A 182 7.12 -2.14 -5.62
CA ILE A 182 8.14 -3.19 -5.43
C ILE A 182 7.80 -4.07 -4.22
N PRO A 183 7.62 -3.54 -2.99
CA PRO A 183 7.18 -4.35 -1.84
C PRO A 183 5.87 -5.11 -2.10
N THR A 184 4.93 -4.51 -2.83
CA THR A 184 3.65 -5.15 -3.17
C THR A 184 3.86 -6.35 -4.10
N LEU A 185 4.68 -6.21 -5.14
CA LEU A 185 5.03 -7.33 -6.04
C LEU A 185 5.82 -8.42 -5.32
N THR A 186 6.76 -8.03 -4.47
CA THR A 186 7.52 -8.96 -3.61
C THR A 186 6.56 -9.76 -2.73
N LEU A 187 5.61 -9.10 -2.06
CA LEU A 187 4.57 -9.76 -1.29
C LEU A 187 3.78 -10.75 -2.15
N VAL A 188 3.25 -10.31 -3.29
CA VAL A 188 2.42 -11.18 -4.15
C VAL A 188 3.21 -12.42 -4.59
N PHE A 189 4.48 -12.24 -4.95
CA PHE A 189 5.35 -13.34 -5.35
C PHE A 189 5.63 -14.30 -4.19
N PHE A 190 6.16 -13.82 -3.07
CA PHE A 190 6.53 -14.68 -1.95
C PHE A 190 5.32 -15.34 -1.28
N TYR A 191 4.22 -14.61 -1.10
CA TYR A 191 3.07 -15.10 -0.37
C TYR A 191 2.17 -16.03 -1.20
N PHE A 192 1.97 -15.76 -2.50
CA PHE A 192 1.08 -16.58 -3.33
C PHE A 192 1.80 -17.63 -4.17
N HIS A 193 3.08 -17.44 -4.53
CA HIS A 193 3.81 -18.41 -5.36
C HIS A 193 4.83 -19.21 -4.55
N VAL A 194 5.63 -18.57 -3.70
CA VAL A 194 6.70 -19.26 -2.97
C VAL A 194 6.14 -20.02 -1.76
N LEU A 195 5.37 -19.35 -0.89
CA LEU A 195 4.83 -19.92 0.36
C LEU A 195 4.14 -21.29 0.16
N PRO A 196 3.27 -21.52 -0.86
CA PRO A 196 2.61 -22.81 -1.04
C PRO A 196 3.54 -23.98 -1.40
N THR A 197 4.75 -23.69 -1.88
CA THR A 197 5.76 -24.70 -2.25
C THR A 197 6.72 -25.04 -1.11
N GLN A 198 6.66 -24.30 0.00
CA GLN A 198 7.54 -24.50 1.15
C GLN A 198 7.01 -25.60 2.07
N THR A 199 7.92 -26.46 2.51
CA THR A 199 7.67 -27.49 3.54
C THR A 199 8.32 -27.14 4.87
N ASP A 200 9.39 -26.35 4.86
CA ASP A 200 10.11 -25.91 6.04
C ASP A 200 9.40 -24.75 6.74
N ALA A 201 9.18 -24.89 8.05
CA ALA A 201 8.43 -23.94 8.85
C ALA A 201 9.08 -22.55 8.88
N PHE A 202 10.42 -22.48 8.91
CA PHE A 202 11.13 -21.20 8.93
C PHE A 202 10.98 -20.46 7.61
N HIS A 203 11.10 -21.14 6.46
CA HIS A 203 10.84 -20.53 5.16
C HIS A 203 9.38 -20.08 5.01
N MET A 204 8.41 -20.86 5.52
CA MET A 204 7.00 -20.46 5.55
C MET A 204 6.80 -19.17 6.37
N PHE A 205 7.41 -19.10 7.55
CA PHE A 205 7.42 -17.90 8.38
C PHE A 205 7.99 -16.69 7.62
N LEU A 206 9.17 -16.83 6.99
CA LEU A 206 9.77 -15.74 6.21
C LEU A 206 8.89 -15.27 5.06
N CYS A 207 8.27 -16.19 4.31
CA CYS A 207 7.36 -15.84 3.23
C CYS A 207 6.11 -15.11 3.75
N SER A 208 5.57 -15.52 4.90
CA SER A 208 4.43 -14.84 5.54
C SER A 208 4.82 -13.47 6.10
N LEU A 209 6.02 -13.35 6.67
CA LEU A 209 6.57 -12.10 7.21
C LEU A 209 6.67 -11.01 6.14
N THR A 210 6.85 -11.37 4.86
CA THR A 210 6.82 -10.40 3.75
C THR A 210 5.55 -9.55 3.73
N TRP A 211 4.42 -10.06 4.24
CA TRP A 211 3.18 -9.31 4.35
C TRP A 211 3.27 -8.12 5.31
N ASN A 212 4.03 -8.26 6.40
CA ASN A 212 4.27 -7.17 7.34
C ASN A 212 5.39 -6.25 6.88
N ILE A 213 6.44 -6.83 6.30
CA ILE A 213 7.55 -6.05 5.73
C ILE A 213 7.05 -5.14 4.63
N SER A 214 6.17 -5.60 3.74
CA SER A 214 5.65 -4.78 2.64
C SER A 214 4.91 -3.54 3.14
N SER A 215 3.98 -3.71 4.10
CA SER A 215 3.27 -2.57 4.72
C SER A 215 4.22 -1.62 5.45
N GLY A 216 5.26 -2.16 6.11
CA GLY A 216 6.28 -1.34 6.77
C GLY A 216 7.12 -0.54 5.78
N MET A 217 7.46 -1.15 4.65
CA MET A 217 8.21 -0.51 3.57
C MET A 217 7.41 0.62 2.91
N ASP A 218 6.10 0.46 2.73
CA ASP A 218 5.25 1.52 2.17
C ASP A 218 5.29 2.79 3.03
N GLY A 219 5.12 2.64 4.34
CA GLY A 219 5.27 3.76 5.28
C GLY A 219 6.67 4.38 5.26
N LEU A 220 7.72 3.55 5.22
CA LEU A 220 9.10 4.03 5.14
C LEU A 220 9.37 4.81 3.85
N ILE A 221 8.87 4.35 2.70
CA ILE A 221 9.03 5.03 1.41
C ILE A 221 8.35 6.40 1.44
N ILE A 222 7.13 6.49 1.98
CA ILE A 222 6.43 7.77 2.16
C ILE A 222 7.28 8.70 3.04
N ILE A 223 7.75 8.22 4.19
CA ILE A 223 8.58 9.02 5.11
C ILE A 223 9.86 9.49 4.40
N VAL A 224 10.61 8.62 3.74
CA VAL A 224 11.89 8.99 3.10
C VAL A 224 11.69 10.03 1.99
N LEU A 225 10.65 9.91 1.18
CA LEU A 225 10.42 10.82 0.05
C LEU A 225 9.76 12.14 0.44
N HIS A 226 8.90 12.13 1.46
CA HIS A 226 8.11 13.29 1.90
C HIS A 226 8.60 13.96 3.18
N THR A 227 9.49 13.34 3.96
CA THR A 227 10.15 14.04 5.07
C THR A 227 10.99 15.17 4.49
N ARG A 228 10.63 16.41 4.84
CA ARG A 228 11.38 17.59 4.43
C ARG A 228 12.79 17.47 4.99
N SER A 229 13.78 17.21 4.12
CA SER A 229 15.21 17.20 4.49
C SER A 229 15.70 18.52 5.12
N TYR A 230 14.88 19.57 5.08
CA TYR A 230 15.10 20.84 5.75
C TYR A 230 15.03 20.76 7.29
N ILE A 231 14.34 19.77 7.85
CA ILE A 231 14.30 19.57 9.32
C ILE A 231 15.65 19.06 9.85
N PHE A 232 16.38 18.29 9.04
CA PHE A 232 17.69 17.72 9.42
C PHE A 232 18.90 18.53 8.92
N LYS A 233 18.71 19.44 7.95
CA LYS A 233 19.73 20.41 7.58
C LYS A 233 19.58 21.65 8.46
N LYS A 234 20.38 21.74 9.54
CA LYS A 234 20.64 23.01 10.23
C LYS A 234 20.86 24.07 9.15
N ARG A 235 20.02 25.11 9.09
CA ARG A 235 20.34 26.32 8.32
C ARG A 235 21.73 26.74 8.78
N LYS A 236 22.73 26.67 7.90
CA LYS A 236 23.94 27.48 8.11
C LYS A 236 23.41 28.91 8.15
N VAL A 237 23.41 29.50 9.34
CA VAL A 237 23.26 30.94 9.50
C VAL A 237 24.44 31.51 8.73
N VAL A 238 24.18 31.98 7.52
CA VAL A 238 25.15 32.79 6.79
C VAL A 238 25.18 34.09 7.57
N ASN A 239 26.20 34.25 8.42
CA ASN A 239 26.46 35.49 9.11
C ASN A 239 26.59 36.57 8.04
N GLY A 240 25.58 37.44 8.00
CA GLY A 240 25.58 38.59 7.13
C GLY A 240 26.71 39.53 7.52
N THR A 241 27.51 39.89 6.52
CA THR A 241 28.01 41.26 6.39
C THR A 241 27.33 41.86 5.16
N THR A 242 26.10 42.32 5.36
CA THR A 242 25.56 43.45 4.61
C THR A 242 26.17 44.70 5.23
N THR A 243 27.11 45.33 4.52
CA THR A 243 27.31 46.77 4.63
C THR A 243 26.64 47.40 3.42
N VAL A 244 26.02 48.54 3.71
CA VAL A 244 25.07 49.34 2.91
C VAL A 244 25.54 49.59 1.50
#